data_AF-A0A3C1MYT1-F1
#
_entry.id   AF-A0A3C1MYT1-F1
#
_cell.length_a   1.000
_cell.length_b   1.000
_cell.length_c   1.000
_cell.angle_alpha   90.00
_cell.angle_beta   90.00
_cell.angle_gamma   90.00
#
_symmetry.space_group_name_H-M   'P 1'
#
loop_
_entity.id
_entity.type
_entity.pdbx_description
1 polymer ?
#
loop_
_entity_poly.entity_id
_entity_poly.type
_entity_poly.pdbx_seq_one_letter_code
_entity_poly.pdbx_strand_id
1 'polypeptide(L)' 'MSILTCCPSCHTVFRVTSEHLAAREGQVRCGVCSQVFNAYDYLTPEHPTSVDEVAASPEATPEA' A
#
# COMPACT_ATOMS: atom_id res chain seq x y z
N MET A 1 18.06 -4.73 4.79
CA MET A 1 17.44 -4.52 3.47
C MET A 1 16.46 -3.34 3.57
N SER A 2 16.43 -2.46 2.58
CA SER A 2 15.50 -1.33 2.53
C SER A 2 14.35 -1.63 1.58
N ILE A 3 13.15 -1.23 1.96
CA ILE A 3 11.91 -1.36 1.19
C ILE A 3 11.43 0.05 0.78
N LEU A 4 10.80 0.13 -0.39
CA LEU A 4 10.17 1.36 -0.87
C LEU A 4 8.69 1.35 -0.49
N THR A 5 8.22 2.48 0.01
CA THR A 5 6.82 2.69 0.37
C THR A 5 6.33 4.02 -0.19
N CYS A 6 5.07 4.07 -0.60
CA CYS A 6 4.42 5.26 -1.12
C CYS A 6 3.39 5.80 -0.11
N CYS A 7 3.44 7.09 0.21
CA CYS A 7 2.46 7.70 1.10
C CYS A 7 1.11 7.92 0.38
N PRO A 8 -0.02 7.46 0.91
CA PRO A 8 -1.33 7.65 0.27
C PRO A 8 -1.84 9.10 0.29
N SER A 9 -1.40 9.94 1.23
CA SER A 9 -1.86 11.35 1.29
C SER A 9 -1.13 12.30 0.35
N CYS A 10 0.18 12.10 0.12
CA CYS A 10 1.00 13.02 -0.66
C CYS A 10 1.77 12.34 -1.79
N HIS A 11 1.58 11.03 -1.98
CA HIS A 11 2.19 10.22 -3.04
C HIS A 11 3.73 10.28 -3.04
N THR A 12 4.32 10.62 -1.89
CA THR A 12 5.77 10.63 -1.72
C THR A 12 6.27 9.21 -1.55
N VAL A 13 7.23 8.83 -2.39
CA VAL A 13 7.95 7.57 -2.29
C VAL A 13 9.18 7.76 -1.43
N PHE A 14 9.33 6.93 -0.40
CA PHE A 14 10.48 6.97 0.49
C PHE A 14 10.94 5.57 0.87
N ARG A 15 12.19 5.47 1.33
CA ARG A 15 12.80 4.22 1.75
C ARG A 15 12.67 4.05 3.25
N VAL A 16 12.21 2.88 3.66
CA VAL A 16 12.12 2.46 5.06
C VAL A 16 12.86 1.15 5.23
N THR A 17 13.32 0.86 6.45
CA THR A 17 14.00 -0.38 6.78
C THR A 17 13.00 -1.38 7.35
N SER A 18 13.15 -2.65 7.01
CA SER A 18 12.30 -3.73 7.55
C SER A 18 12.32 -3.78 9.07
N GLU A 19 13.47 -3.49 9.68
CA GLU A 19 13.65 -3.40 11.14
C GLU A 19 12.80 -2.28 11.76
N HIS A 20 12.65 -1.16 11.04
CA HIS A 20 11.79 -0.05 11.43
C HIS A 20 10.30 -0.35 11.26
N LEU A 21 9.90 -1.20 10.32
CA LEU A 21 8.51 -1.67 10.25
C LEU A 21 8.22 -2.67 11.37
N ALA A 22 9.10 -3.66 11.54
CA ALA A 22 8.93 -4.70 12.55
C ALA A 22 8.82 -4.12 13.96
N ALA A 23 9.60 -3.08 14.27
CA ALA A 23 9.55 -2.42 15.58
C ALA A 23 8.25 -1.63 15.87
N ARG A 24 7.44 -1.32 14.85
CA ARG A 24 6.18 -0.54 14.99
C ARG A 24 5.00 -1.21 14.30
N GLU A 25 5.07 -2.53 14.14
CA GLU A 25 3.98 -3.32 13.53
C GLU A 25 3.56 -2.82 12.14
N GLY A 26 4.51 -2.26 11.37
CA GLY A 26 4.27 -1.72 10.04
C GLY A 26 3.83 -0.26 9.99
N GLN A 27 3.58 0.41 11.11
CA GLN A 27 3.29 1.85 11.11
C GLN A 27 4.52 2.67 10.72
N VAL A 28 4.37 3.49 9.69
CA VAL A 28 5.36 4.47 9.25
C VAL A 28 4.73 5.86 9.21
N ARG A 29 5.57 6.87 9.47
CA ARG A 29 5.19 8.28 9.36
C ARG A 29 5.87 8.88 8.13
N CYS A 30 5.09 9.51 7.27
CA CYS A 30 5.61 10.23 6.11
C CYS A 30 6.46 11.43 6.56
N GLY A 31 7.70 11.54 6.08
CA GLY A 31 8.57 12.69 6.37
C GLY A 31 8.12 14.01 5.72
N VAL A 32 7.17 13.97 4.78
CA VAL A 32 6.68 15.15 4.05
C VAL A 32 5.39 15.69 4.67
N CYS A 33 4.33 14.87 4.72
CA CYS A 33 3.04 15.29 5.25
C CYS A 33 2.80 14.90 6.71
N SER A 34 3.72 14.16 7.35
CA SER A 34 3.54 13.61 8.69
C SER A 34 2.38 12.61 8.85
N GLN A 35 1.76 12.16 7.76
CA GLN A 35 0.71 11.14 7.81
C GLN A 35 1.27 9.81 8.32
N VAL A 36 0.57 9.19 9.27
CA VAL A 36 0.86 7.84 9.75
C VAL A 36 0.01 6.84 8.97
N PHE A 37 0.65 5.82 8.40
CA PHE A 37 -0.03 4.78 7.63
C PHE A 37 0.72 3.45 7.76
N ASN A 38 0.09 2.36 7.34
CA ASN A 38 0.69 1.03 7.39
C ASN A 38 1.52 0.80 6.12
N ALA A 39 2.85 0.74 6.25
CA ALA A 39 3.74 0.60 5.10
C ALA A 39 3.51 -0.70 4.34
N TYR A 40 3.08 -1.79 5.00
CA TYR A 40 2.84 -3.09 4.36
C TYR A 40 1.77 -3.05 3.27
N ASP A 41 0.77 -2.19 3.43
CA ASP A 41 -0.35 -2.01 2.50
C ASP A 41 0.06 -1.20 1.26
N TYR A 42 1.02 -0.28 1.45
CA TYR A 42 1.53 0.63 0.42
C TYR A 42 3.00 0.39 0.09
N LEU A 43 3.46 -0.87 0.21
CA LEU A 43 4.75 -1.26 -0.34
C LEU A 43 4.65 -1.15 -1.85
N THR A 44 5.60 -0.47 -2.48
CA THR A 44 5.71 -0.51 -3.93
C THR A 44 6.49 -1.77 -4.29
N PRO A 45 5.84 -2.86 -4.75
CA PRO A 45 6.58 -3.88 -5.46
C PRO A 45 7.17 -3.21 -6.70
N GLU A 46 8.41 -3.56 -7.03
CA GLU A 46 9.03 -3.24 -8.32
C GLU A 46 8.30 -3.85 -9.54
N HIS A 47 7.08 -4.35 -9.35
CA HIS A 47 6.22 -4.89 -10.39
C HIS A 47 4.74 -4.49 -10.15
N PRO A 48 4.19 -3.56 -10.95
CA PRO A 48 2.77 -3.22 -10.89
C PRO A 48 1.97 -4.33 -11.57
N THR A 49 1.46 -5.29 -10.80
CA THR A 49 0.33 -6.10 -11.23
C THR A 49 -0.33 -6.73 -10.01
N SER A 50 -1.25 -5.99 -9.39
CA SER A 50 -2.60 -6.52 -9.21
C SER A 50 -3.53 -5.36 -8.88
N VAL A 51 -4.33 -5.01 -9.88
CA VAL A 51 -5.62 -4.37 -9.69
C VAL A 51 -6.50 -5.36 -8.92
N ASP A 52 -6.43 -5.34 -7.59
CA ASP A 52 -7.42 -6.04 -6.75
C ASP A 52 -8.41 -5.01 -6.20
N GLU A 53 -9.15 -4.44 -7.14
CA GLU A 53 -10.46 -3.79 -6.95
C GLU A 53 -11.07 -3.90 -8.35
N VAL A 54 -12.11 -4.68 -8.63
CA VAL A 54 -13.40 -4.69 -7.95
C VAL A 54 -14.01 -6.09 -8.09
N ALA A 55 -14.24 -6.74 -6.97
CA ALA A 55 -15.33 -7.68 -6.82
C ALA A 55 -16.66 -6.91 -6.98
N ALA A 56 -17.15 -6.84 -8.21
CA ALA A 56 -18.55 -6.57 -8.50
C ALA A 56 -19.05 -7.78 -9.29
N SER A 57 -19.73 -8.65 -8.54
CA SER A 57 -20.33 -9.91 -8.97
C SER A 57 -21.01 -9.78 -10.35
N PRO A 58 -20.78 -10.72 -11.29
CA PRO A 58 -21.63 -10.84 -12.46
C PRO A 58 -23.00 -11.32 -12.00
N GLU A 59 -23.94 -10.40 -11.78
CA GLU A 59 -25.36 -10.75 -11.76
C GLU A 59 -25.78 -11.01 -13.22
N ALA A 60 -25.44 -12.21 -13.69
CA ALA A 60 -25.99 -12.78 -14.90
C ALA A 60 -27.27 -13.53 -14.52
N THR A 61 -28.40 -12.85 -14.66
CA THR A 61 -29.72 -13.48 -14.85
C THR A 61 -30.10 -13.28 -16.31
N PRO A 62 -29.80 -14.24 -17.21
CA PRO A 62 -30.54 -14.32 -18.46
C PRO A 62 -31.95 -14.81 -18.11
N GLU A 63 -32.91 -13.89 -18.03
CA GLU A 63 -34.33 -14.21 -17.94
C GLU A 63 -34.96 -14.04 -19.34
N ALA A 64 -35.48 -15.17 -19.86
CA ALA A 64 -36.36 -15.39 -21.01
C ALA A 64 -35.82 -15.19 -22.45
#